data_AF-A0A968TRI1-F1
#
_entry.id   AF-A0A968TRI1-F1
#
_cell.length_a   1.000
_cell.length_b   1.000
_cell.length_c   1.000
_cell.angle_alpha   90.00
_cell.angle_beta   90.00
_cell.angle_gamma   90.00
#
_symmetry.space_group_name_H-M   'P 1'
#
loop_
_entity.id
_entity.type
_entity.pdbx_description
1 polymer ?
#
loop_
_entity_poly.entity_id
_entity_poly.type
_entity_poly.pdbx_seq_one_letter_code
_entity_poly.pdbx_strand_id
1 'polypeptide(L)'
;MVVEQKTKPKKKRSRHGTLVLDQKEISALKNAISDREFDQVLSEARPLGDKKFALSLTIQELDDLYILVGDLLDFGPSRQRKMWDQTLNDIAWAMDEIAFSEARGQTIVYTQV
;
A
#
# COMPACT_ATOMS: atom_id res chain seq x y z
N MET A 1 37.80 0.40 -17.90
CA MET A 1 36.42 -0.12 -17.84
C MET A 1 35.61 0.84 -16.98
N VAL A 2 34.79 1.69 -17.60
CA VAL A 2 33.96 2.66 -16.87
C VAL A 2 32.67 1.92 -16.52
N VAL A 3 32.50 1.60 -15.23
CA VAL A 3 31.25 1.01 -14.73
C VAL A 3 30.22 2.13 -14.74
N GLU A 4 29.33 2.11 -15.73
CA GLU A 4 28.13 2.95 -15.76
C GLU A 4 27.31 2.66 -14.51
N GLN A 5 27.52 3.46 -13.47
CA GLN A 5 26.60 3.55 -12.34
C GLN A 5 25.31 4.12 -12.89
N LYS A 6 24.36 3.24 -13.22
CA LYS A 6 22.97 3.59 -13.52
C LYS A 6 22.46 4.44 -12.36
N THR A 7 22.49 5.76 -12.55
CA THR A 7 21.92 6.75 -11.67
C THR A 7 20.43 6.44 -11.57
N LYS A 8 20.04 5.78 -10.47
CA LYS A 8 18.63 5.57 -10.12
C LYS A 8 17.94 6.95 -10.23
N PRO A 9 16.80 7.05 -10.93
CA PRO A 9 16.11 8.33 -11.06
C PRO A 9 15.85 8.86 -9.66
N LYS A 10 16.20 10.13 -9.43
CA LYS A 10 15.89 10.86 -8.19
C LYS A 10 14.39 10.66 -7.93
N LYS A 11 14.04 9.74 -7.01
CA LYS A 11 12.66 9.58 -6.52
C LYS A 11 12.25 11.00 -6.10
N LYS A 12 11.29 11.60 -6.81
CA LYS A 12 10.48 12.68 -6.24
C LYS A 12 10.15 12.20 -4.84
N ARG A 13 10.29 13.05 -3.82
CA ARG A 13 9.82 12.73 -2.46
C ARG A 13 8.29 12.63 -2.52
N SER A 14 7.78 11.58 -3.15
CA SER A 14 6.40 11.17 -3.01
C SER A 14 6.28 10.76 -1.56
N ARG A 15 5.35 11.38 -0.83
CA ARG A 15 5.07 10.94 0.53
C ARG A 15 4.42 9.58 0.41
N HIS A 16 5.08 8.60 1.02
CA HIS A 16 4.58 7.24 1.12
C HIS A 16 3.80 7.15 2.43
N GLY A 17 2.60 6.60 2.39
CA GLY A 17 1.90 6.11 3.57
C GLY A 17 2.23 4.65 3.82
N THR A 18 2.04 4.22 5.05
CA THR A 18 2.26 2.83 5.43
C THR A 18 0.91 2.14 5.58
N LEU A 19 0.61 1.21 4.68
CA LEU A 19 -0.55 0.32 4.80
C LEU A 19 -0.07 -1.02 5.37
N VAL A 20 -0.70 -1.49 6.44
CA VAL A 20 -0.36 -2.78 7.04
C VAL A 20 -1.44 -3.78 6.68
N LEU A 21 -1.06 -4.85 5.97
CA LEU A 21 -1.96 -5.94 5.59
C LEU A 21 -1.49 -7.26 6.20
N ASP A 22 -2.44 -8.10 6.58
CA ASP A 22 -2.20 -9.48 7.00
C ASP A 22 -1.93 -10.40 5.79
N GLN A 23 -1.24 -11.51 6.03
CA GLN A 23 -0.88 -12.50 5.01
C GLN A 23 -2.10 -13.06 4.27
N LYS A 24 -3.25 -13.09 4.93
CA LYS A 24 -4.53 -13.50 4.32
C LYS A 24 -4.98 -12.49 3.28
N GLU A 25 -4.90 -11.20 3.57
CA GLU A 25 -5.25 -10.12 2.65
C GLU A 25 -4.30 -10.09 1.47
N ILE A 26 -3.00 -10.23 1.73
CA ILE A 26 -1.96 -10.34 0.69
C ILE A 26 -2.24 -11.56 -0.21
N SER A 27 -2.54 -12.73 0.37
CA SER A 27 -2.85 -13.92 -0.42
C SER A 27 -4.14 -13.76 -1.21
N ALA A 28 -5.14 -13.07 -0.66
CA ALA A 28 -6.37 -12.79 -1.36
C ALA A 28 -6.15 -11.81 -2.52
N LEU A 29 -5.34 -10.77 -2.32
CA LEU A 29 -4.92 -9.83 -3.36
C LEU A 29 -4.20 -10.59 -4.48
N LYS A 30 -3.30 -11.52 -4.14
CA LYS A 30 -2.59 -12.36 -5.12
C LYS A 30 -3.54 -13.16 -6.01
N ASN A 31 -4.62 -13.69 -5.43
CA ASN A 31 -5.59 -14.47 -6.19
C ASN A 31 -6.58 -13.61 -6.95
N ALA A 32 -6.74 -12.34 -6.54
CA ALA A 32 -7.67 -11.39 -7.10
C ALA A 32 -7.09 -10.60 -8.28
N ILE A 33 -5.78 -10.33 -8.28
CA ILE A 33 -5.11 -9.47 -9.26
C ILE A 33 -4.06 -10.26 -10.03
N SER A 34 -3.63 -9.72 -11.17
CA SER A 34 -2.56 -10.33 -11.96
C SER A 34 -1.23 -10.29 -11.21
N ASP A 35 -0.37 -11.31 -11.36
CA ASP A 35 0.96 -11.36 -10.72
C ASP A 35 1.79 -10.09 -10.99
N ARG A 36 1.60 -9.43 -12.14
CA ARG A 36 2.29 -8.17 -12.47
C ARG A 36 1.85 -6.99 -11.59
N GLU A 37 0.54 -6.85 -11.36
CA GLU A 37 -0.04 -5.81 -10.50
C GLU A 37 0.34 -6.09 -9.04
N PHE A 38 0.29 -7.36 -8.67
CA PHE A 38 0.69 -7.84 -7.36
C PHE A 38 2.16 -7.53 -7.06
N ASP A 39 3.07 -7.82 -7.99
CA ASP A 39 4.49 -7.53 -7.82
C ASP A 39 4.76 -6.03 -7.76
N GLN A 40 3.98 -5.21 -8.47
CA GLN A 40 4.08 -3.76 -8.43
C GLN A 40 3.66 -3.20 -7.05
N VAL A 41 2.53 -3.65 -6.52
CA VAL A 41 2.04 -3.23 -5.19
C VAL A 41 2.95 -3.75 -4.07
N LEU A 42 3.44 -4.99 -4.18
CA LEU A 42 4.25 -5.63 -3.13
C LEU A 42 5.75 -5.43 -3.30
N SER A 43 6.21 -4.76 -4.35
CA SER A 43 7.64 -4.50 -4.59
C SER A 43 8.31 -3.80 -3.41
N GLU A 44 7.56 -2.93 -2.72
CA GLU A 44 8.03 -2.19 -1.53
C GLU A 44 7.47 -2.75 -0.21
N ALA A 45 6.88 -3.95 -0.22
CA ALA A 45 6.34 -4.57 0.98
C ALA A 45 7.43 -5.12 1.89
N ARG A 46 7.38 -4.72 3.16
CA ARG A 46 8.25 -5.24 4.21
C ARG A 46 7.49 -6.20 5.12
N PRO A 47 7.98 -7.43 5.32
CA PRO A 47 7.43 -8.30 6.36
C PRO A 47 7.71 -7.67 7.74
N LEU A 48 6.67 -7.50 8.55
CA LEU A 48 6.75 -6.97 9.91
C LEU A 48 6.92 -8.07 10.97
N GLY A 49 6.81 -9.34 10.60
CA GLY A 49 6.62 -10.45 11.54
C GLY A 49 5.12 -10.74 11.75
N ASP A 50 4.80 -11.83 12.46
CA ASP A 50 3.42 -12.21 12.79
C ASP A 50 2.45 -12.28 11.59
N LYS A 51 2.95 -12.69 10.42
CA LYS A 51 2.18 -12.78 9.17
C LYS A 51 1.62 -11.42 8.70
N LYS A 52 2.25 -10.31 9.06
CA LYS A 52 1.89 -8.95 8.60
C LYS A 52 2.93 -8.37 7.65
N PHE A 53 2.47 -7.54 6.74
CA PHE A 53 3.26 -6.88 5.72
C PHE A 53 2.94 -5.38 5.71
N ALA A 54 3.98 -4.56 5.87
CA ALA A 54 3.90 -3.12 5.69
C ALA A 54 4.18 -2.77 4.23
N LEU A 55 3.22 -2.18 3.56
CA LEU A 55 3.30 -1.64 2.22
C LEU A 55 3.58 -0.14 2.31
N SER A 56 4.65 0.33 1.68
CA SER A 56 4.95 1.76 1.55
C SER A 56 4.44 2.27 0.21
N LEU A 57 3.21 2.76 0.18
CA LEU A 57 2.49 3.15 -1.04
C LEU A 57 2.28 4.67 -1.07
N THR A 58 2.30 5.25 -2.26
CA THR A 58 1.91 6.65 -2.47
C THR A 58 0.38 6.80 -2.50
N ILE A 59 -0.14 8.04 -2.40
CA ILE A 59 -1.60 8.30 -2.56
C ILE A 59 -2.13 7.68 -3.85
N GLN A 60 -1.37 7.78 -4.95
CA GLN A 60 -1.80 7.25 -6.24
C GLN A 60 -1.90 5.73 -6.22
N GLU A 61 -0.91 5.06 -5.64
CA GLU A 61 -0.95 3.59 -5.48
C GLU A 61 -2.04 3.14 -4.50
N LEU A 62 -2.34 3.94 -3.47
CA LEU A 62 -3.47 3.68 -2.58
C LEU A 62 -4.81 3.90 -3.27
N ASP A 63 -4.93 4.88 -4.16
CA ASP A 63 -6.13 5.13 -4.97
C ASP A 63 -6.38 3.96 -5.93
N ASP A 64 -5.34 3.50 -6.64
CA ASP A 64 -5.39 2.29 -7.47
C ASP A 64 -5.80 1.07 -6.63
N LEU A 65 -5.22 0.90 -5.43
CA LEU A 65 -5.58 -0.19 -4.51
C LEU A 65 -7.02 -0.06 -3.99
N TYR A 66 -7.49 1.15 -3.71
CA TYR A 66 -8.85 1.44 -3.24
C TYR A 66 -9.88 1.03 -4.29
N ILE A 67 -9.66 1.42 -5.55
CA ILE A 67 -10.52 1.03 -6.68
C ILE A 67 -10.52 -0.50 -6.82
N LEU A 68 -9.34 -1.11 -6.78
CA LEU A 68 -9.19 -2.55 -6.95
C LEU A 68 -9.88 -3.35 -5.84
N VAL A 69 -9.72 -2.94 -4.58
CA VAL A 69 -10.40 -3.59 -3.45
C VAL A 69 -11.91 -3.30 -3.48
N GLY A 70 -12.32 -2.14 -3.97
CA GLY A 70 -13.71 -1.80 -4.28
C GLY A 70 -14.35 -2.79 -5.27
N ASP A 71 -13.66 -3.08 -6.37
CA ASP A 71 -14.10 -4.08 -7.35
C ASP A 71 -14.19 -5.48 -6.74
N LEU A 72 -13.26 -5.84 -5.83
CA LEU A 72 -13.33 -7.12 -5.11
C LEU A 72 -14.45 -7.18 -4.07
N LEU A 73 -14.89 -6.04 -3.54
CA LEU A 73 -16.06 -5.98 -2.68
C LEU A 73 -17.34 -6.18 -3.49
N ASP A 74 -17.42 -5.59 -4.68
CA ASP A 74 -18.60 -5.64 -5.53
C ASP A 74 -18.75 -7.00 -6.26
N PHE A 75 -17.67 -7.46 -6.91
CA PHE A 75 -17.64 -8.65 -7.77
C PHE A 75 -16.92 -9.86 -7.17
N GLY A 76 -16.18 -9.68 -6.08
CA GLY A 76 -15.40 -10.75 -5.47
C GLY A 76 -16.21 -11.70 -4.58
N PRO A 77 -15.54 -12.70 -3.97
CA PRO A 77 -16.20 -13.71 -3.18
C PRO A 77 -16.80 -13.12 -1.89
N SER A 78 -18.12 -13.25 -1.71
CA SER A 78 -18.86 -12.75 -0.53
C SER A 78 -18.29 -13.18 0.82
N ARG A 79 -17.60 -14.33 0.87
CA ARG A 79 -16.96 -14.84 2.09
C ARG A 79 -15.80 -13.95 2.58
N GLN A 80 -15.23 -13.14 1.70
CA GLN A 80 -14.12 -12.23 1.96
C GLN A 80 -14.56 -10.76 1.98
N ARG A 81 -15.85 -10.44 1.73
CA ARG A 81 -16.37 -9.06 1.75
C ARG A 81 -16.03 -8.28 3.02
N LYS A 82 -16.20 -8.89 4.19
CA LYS A 82 -15.86 -8.23 5.47
C LYS A 82 -14.38 -7.89 5.60
N MET A 83 -13.51 -8.70 5.01
CA MET A 83 -12.07 -8.44 5.01
C MET A 83 -11.78 -7.29 4.06
N TRP A 84 -12.34 -7.31 2.85
CA TRP A 84 -12.19 -6.23 1.87
C TRP A 84 -12.76 -4.88 2.34
N ASP A 85 -13.87 -4.91 3.07
CA ASP A 85 -14.46 -3.72 3.70
C ASP A 85 -13.51 -3.09 4.73
N GLN A 86 -12.84 -3.94 5.53
CA GLN A 86 -11.81 -3.49 6.47
C GLN A 86 -10.60 -2.93 5.73
N THR A 87 -10.10 -3.65 4.72
CA THR A 87 -8.98 -3.22 3.88
C THR A 87 -9.26 -1.86 3.21
N LEU A 88 -10.48 -1.63 2.71
CA LEU A 88 -10.91 -0.33 2.14
C LEU A 88 -10.84 0.79 3.16
N ASN A 89 -11.31 0.55 4.39
CA ASN A 89 -11.22 1.53 5.47
C ASN A 89 -9.77 1.82 5.83
N ASP A 90 -8.91 0.81 5.90
CA ASP A 90 -7.48 0.98 6.21
C ASP A 90 -6.76 1.76 5.09
N ILE A 91 -7.10 1.51 3.82
CA ILE A 91 -6.60 2.28 2.67
C ILE A 91 -7.07 3.73 2.75
N ALA A 92 -8.36 3.97 2.97
CA ALA A 92 -8.91 5.31 3.10
C ALA A 92 -8.25 6.09 4.24
N TRP A 93 -7.99 5.42 5.37
CA TRP A 93 -7.29 6.02 6.51
C TRP A 93 -5.83 6.34 6.17
N ALA A 94 -5.12 5.44 5.45
CA ALA A 94 -3.77 5.71 4.98
C ALA A 94 -3.72 6.87 3.96
N MET A 95 -4.71 6.98 3.07
CA MET A 95 -4.81 8.11 2.13
C MET A 95 -5.06 9.42 2.86
N ASP A 96 -5.97 9.44 3.84
CA ASP A 96 -6.23 10.61 4.66
C ASP A 96 -4.98 11.01 5.47
N GLU A 97 -4.24 10.04 6.03
CA GLU A 97 -2.99 10.31 6.74
C GLU A 97 -1.92 10.95 5.83
N ILE A 98 -1.76 10.47 4.59
CA ILE A 98 -0.83 11.09 3.64
C ILE A 98 -1.33 12.46 3.21
N ALA A 99 -2.61 12.61 2.89
CA ALA A 99 -3.21 13.88 2.45
C ALA A 99 -3.13 14.94 3.56
N PHE A 100 -3.38 14.54 4.81
CA PHE A 100 -3.25 15.37 5.99
C PHE A 100 -1.78 15.73 6.26
N SER A 101 -0.86 14.79 6.07
CA SER A 101 0.58 15.04 6.10
C SER A 101 0.95 16.07 5.03
N GLU A 102 0.54 15.87 3.77
CA GLU A 102 0.79 16.77 2.63
C GLU A 102 0.28 18.18 2.90
N ALA A 103 -0.97 18.31 3.36
CA ALA A 103 -1.58 19.59 3.70
C ALA A 103 -0.79 20.35 4.79
N ARG A 104 -0.08 19.64 5.68
CA ARG A 104 0.68 20.26 6.78
C ARG A 104 2.15 20.53 6.51
N GLY A 105 2.79 20.00 5.45
CA GLY A 105 4.21 20.32 5.20
C GLY A 105 5.20 19.92 6.32
N GLN A 106 4.75 19.30 7.41
CA GLN A 106 5.54 19.05 8.61
C GLN A 106 5.64 17.56 8.85
N THR A 107 6.87 17.08 8.82
CA THR A 107 7.29 15.80 9.37
C THR A 107 6.82 15.70 10.81
N ILE A 108 5.70 15.02 11.06
CA ILE A 108 5.36 14.59 12.41
C ILE A 108 6.15 13.30 12.66
N VAL A 109 7.38 13.47 13.16
CA VAL A 109 8.10 12.37 13.80
C VAL A 109 7.35 12.11 15.10
N TYR A 110 6.51 11.08 15.16
CA TYR A 110 6.03 10.56 16.43
C TYR A 110 7.23 9.93 17.16
N THR A 111 7.95 10.73 17.94
CA THR A 111 8.84 10.21 18.99
C THR A 111 7.95 9.95 20.19
N GLN A 112 7.72 8.67 20.52
CA GLN A 112 7.18 8.32 21.83
C GLN A 112 8.17 8.78 22.90
N VAL A 113 7.69 9.61 23.82
CA VAL A 113 8.30 9.87 25.14
C VAL A 113 7.76 8.88 26.16
#